data_AF-A0A5Q2TD92-F1
#
_entry.id   AF-A0A5Q2TD92-F1
#
_cell.length_a   1.000
_cell.length_b   1.000
_cell.length_c   1.000
_cell.angle_alpha   90.00
_cell.angle_beta   90.00
_cell.angle_gamma   90.00
#
_symmetry.space_group_name_H-M   'P 1'
#
loop_
_entity.id
_entity.type
_entity.pdbx_description
1 polymer ?
#
loop_
_entity_poly.entity_id
_entity_poly.type
_entity_poly.pdbx_seq_one_letter_code
_entity_poly.pdbx_strand_id
1 'polypeptide(L)' 'MISTFITKSGRLLTLKGERVAVREMRKHAAWYLKGLKGNGKVRNQINQTDSKEELEELLYDYVEQLEEKARVS' A
#
# COMPACT_ATOMS: atom_id res chain seq x y z
N MET A 1 -5.93 -5.90 9.40
CA MET A 1 -5.32 -4.55 9.39
C MET A 1 -5.28 -3.92 8.00
N ILE A 2 -4.88 -4.66 6.94
CA ILE A 2 -4.94 -4.18 5.54
C ILE A 2 -6.38 -4.12 4.96
N SER A 3 -7.22 -5.14 5.22
CA SER A 3 -8.61 -5.16 4.70
C SER A 3 -9.43 -3.95 5.17
N THR A 4 -9.29 -3.54 6.43
CA THR A 4 -9.94 -2.36 6.99
C THR A 4 -9.49 -1.06 6.31
N PHE A 5 -8.23 -0.99 5.89
CA PHE A 5 -7.66 0.18 5.21
C PHE A 5 -8.18 0.29 3.77
N ILE A 6 -8.30 -0.85 3.07
CA ILE A 6 -8.89 -0.92 1.72
C ILE A 6 -10.37 -0.50 1.75
N THR A 7 -11.15 -1.02 2.70
CA THR A 7 -12.57 -0.63 2.86
C THR A 7 -12.73 0.84 3.25
N LYS A 8 -11.84 1.40 4.08
CA LYS A 8 -11.84 2.85 4.39
C LYS A 8 -11.44 3.69 3.18
N SER A 9 -10.53 3.20 2.35
CA SER A 9 -10.06 3.91 1.14
C SER A 9 -11.16 4.01 0.08
N GLY A 10 -11.98 2.96 -0.09
CA GLY A 10 -13.19 3.02 -0.93
C GLY A 10 -14.19 4.10 -0.50
N ARG A 11 -14.33 4.34 0.81
CA ARG A 11 -15.16 5.43 1.34
C ARG A 11 -14.53 6.82 1.12
N LEU A 12 -13.19 6.93 1.14
CA LEU A 12 -12.46 8.16 0.84
C LEU A 12 -12.52 8.53 -0.65
N LEU A 13 -12.55 7.56 -1.56
CA LEU A 13 -12.77 7.78 -2.99
C LEU A 13 -14.07 8.51 -3.27
N THR A 14 -15.15 8.10 -2.61
CA THR A 14 -16.48 8.71 -2.75
C THR A 14 -16.57 10.09 -2.10
N LEU A 15 -15.80 10.36 -1.04
CA LEU A 15 -15.87 11.59 -0.24
C LEU A 15 -14.85 12.68 -0.63
N LYS A 16 -13.65 12.31 -1.07
CA LYS A 16 -12.53 13.23 -1.33
C LYS A 16 -11.97 13.15 -2.76
N GLY A 17 -12.43 12.19 -3.56
CA GLY A 17 -11.90 11.91 -4.89
C GLY A 17 -10.66 11.03 -4.88
N GLU A 18 -10.47 10.31 -5.99
CA GLU A 18 -9.44 9.28 -6.18
C GLU A 18 -8.03 9.76 -5.85
N ARG A 19 -7.64 10.93 -6.34
CA ARG A 19 -6.32 11.53 -6.08
C ARG A 19 -5.97 11.68 -4.60
N VAL A 20 -6.95 11.98 -3.75
CA VAL A 20 -6.71 12.17 -2.31
C VAL A 20 -6.58 10.82 -1.61
N ALA A 21 -7.43 9.85 -1.98
CA ALA A 21 -7.34 8.49 -1.46
C ALA A 21 -5.98 7.84 -1.80
N VAL A 22 -5.55 7.91 -3.07
CA VAL A 22 -4.26 7.35 -3.51
C VAL A 22 -3.08 8.00 -2.76
N ARG A 23 -3.10 9.31 -2.51
CA ARG A 23 -2.04 9.98 -1.73
C ARG A 23 -1.95 9.53 -0.29
N GLU A 24 -3.08 9.34 0.39
CA GLU A 24 -3.09 8.86 1.77
C GLU A 24 -2.66 7.39 1.86
N MET A 25 -3.08 6.58 0.88
CA MET A 25 -2.64 5.19 0.75
C MET A 25 -1.12 5.10 0.50
N ARG A 26 -0.54 5.95 -0.37
CA ARG A 26 0.90 6.02 -0.61
C ARG A 26 1.70 6.29 0.67
N LYS A 27 1.23 7.22 1.51
CA LYS A 27 1.88 7.51 2.81
C LYS A 27 1.85 6.31 3.75
N HIS A 28 0.72 5.63 3.86
CA HIS A 28 0.60 4.44 4.71
C HIS A 28 1.50 3.31 4.21
N ALA A 29 1.49 3.04 2.90
CA ALA A 29 2.33 2.02 2.28
C ALA A 29 3.83 2.30 2.50
N ALA A 30 4.27 3.55 2.32
CA ALA A 30 5.65 3.96 2.59
C ALA A 30 6.06 3.82 4.06
N TRP A 31 5.12 3.99 5.01
CA TRP A 31 5.36 3.77 6.43
C TRP A 31 5.51 2.29 6.77
N TYR A 32 4.68 1.41 6.19
CA TYR A 32 4.80 -0.05 6.36
C TYR A 32 6.12 -0.63 5.83
N LEU A 33 6.73 0.04 4.85
CA LEU A 33 8.03 -0.35 4.32
C LEU A 33 9.18 0.05 5.24
N LYS A 34 8.99 1.04 6.12
CA LYS A 34 10.05 1.61 6.96
C LYS A 34 10.55 0.60 8.00
N GLY A 35 11.58 -0.16 7.63
CA GLY A 35 12.21 -1.17 8.50
C GLY A 35 12.74 -2.40 7.76
N LEU A 36 12.31 -2.63 6.51
CA LEU A 36 12.68 -3.82 5.76
C LEU A 36 13.85 -3.60 4.80
N LYS A 37 14.89 -4.45 4.91
CA LYS A 37 16.03 -4.45 3.99
C LYS A 37 15.56 -4.70 2.55
N GLY A 38 15.96 -3.83 1.62
CA GLY A 38 15.65 -3.97 0.19
C GLY A 38 14.35 -3.30 -0.28
N ASN A 39 13.64 -2.56 0.60
CA ASN A 39 12.36 -1.94 0.29
C ASN A 39 12.40 -0.78 -0.74
N GLY A 40 13.59 -0.32 -1.15
CA GLY A 40 13.74 0.90 -1.94
C GLY A 40 13.03 0.84 -3.30
N LYS A 41 13.01 -0.34 -3.92
CA LYS A 41 12.31 -0.57 -5.20
C LYS A 41 10.80 -0.46 -5.03
N VAL A 42 10.23 -1.17 -4.05
CA VAL A 42 8.79 -1.17 -3.74
C VAL A 42 8.33 0.22 -3.32
N ARG A 43 9.12 0.94 -2.50
CA ARG A 43 8.82 2.31 -2.10
C ARG A 43 8.78 3.28 -3.28
N ASN A 44 9.68 3.12 -4.24
CA ASN A 44 9.69 3.94 -5.45
C ASN A 44 8.47 3.64 -6.33
N GLN A 45 8.10 2.37 -6.50
CA GLN A 45 6.89 1.99 -7.25
C GLN A 45 5.63 2.58 -6.62
N ILE A 46 5.46 2.43 -5.30
CA ILE A 46 4.35 3.03 -4.54
C ILE A 46 4.29 4.55 -4.73
N ASN A 47 5.41 5.25 -4.68
CA ASN A 47 5.42 6.71 -4.84
C ASN A 47 5.04 7.16 -6.27
N GLN A 48 5.37 6.33 -7.27
CA GLN A 48 5.11 6.60 -8.69
C GLN A 48 3.69 6.23 -9.14
N THR A 49 3.01 5.35 -8.42
CA THR A 49 1.63 4.98 -8.73
C THR A 49 0.64 6.12 -8.47
N ASP A 50 -0.20 6.38 -9.46
CA ASP A 50 -1.30 7.36 -9.39
C ASP A 50 -2.69 6.72 -9.46
N SER A 51 -2.78 5.42 -9.77
CA SER A 51 -4.01 4.63 -9.73
C SER A 51 -4.22 3.99 -8.37
N LYS A 52 -5.49 3.87 -7.96
CA LYS A 52 -5.87 3.14 -6.76
C LYS A 52 -5.69 1.63 -6.94
N GLU A 53 -6.09 1.07 -8.08
CA GLU A 53 -5.95 -0.36 -8.38
C GLU A 53 -4.49 -0.81 -8.30
N GLU A 54 -3.60 -0.09 -8.98
CA GLU A 54 -2.17 -0.41 -9.02
C GLU A 54 -1.54 -0.31 -7.62
N LEU A 55 -2.02 0.60 -6.78
CA LEU A 55 -1.57 0.75 -5.41
C LEU A 55 -2.08 -0.38 -4.51
N GLU A 56 -3.32 -0.84 -4.73
CA GLU A 56 -3.89 -2.00 -4.04
C GLU A 56 -3.11 -3.27 -4.39
N GLU A 57 -2.82 -3.52 -5.67
CA GLU A 57 -2.00 -4.65 -6.10
C GLU A 57 -0.62 -4.64 -5.45
N LEU A 58 0.09 -3.50 -5.50
CA LEU A 58 1.40 -3.36 -4.85
C LEU A 58 1.35 -3.60 -3.34
N LEU A 59 0.25 -3.21 -2.68
CA LEU A 59 0.04 -3.46 -1.26
C LEU A 59 -0.25 -4.93 -0.96
N TYR A 60 -1.07 -5.60 -1.78
CA TYR A 60 -1.38 -7.01 -1.62
C TYR A 60 -0.14 -7.89 -1.81
N ASP A 61 0.60 -7.69 -2.92
CA ASP A 61 1.86 -8.38 -3.19
C ASP A 61 2.86 -8.24 -2.04
N TYR A 62 2.90 -7.03 -1.46
CA TYR A 62 3.80 -6.76 -0.35
C TYR A 62 3.39 -7.46 0.95
N VAL A 63 2.10 -7.49 1.26
CA VAL A 63 1.57 -8.23 2.42
C VAL A 63 1.87 -9.71 2.29
N GLU A 64 1.65 -10.28 1.10
CA GLU A 64 1.94 -11.68 0.82
C GLU A 64 3.43 -11.98 1.04
N GLN A 65 4.33 -11.12 0.54
CA GLN A 65 5.78 -11.25 0.79
C GLN A 65 6.15 -11.17 2.28
N LEU A 66 5.42 -10.39 3.08
CA LEU A 66 5.64 -10.31 4.52
C LEU A 66 5.16 -11.57 5.23
N GLU A 67 3.97 -12.06 4.89
CA GLU A 67 3.44 -13.31 5.43
C GLU A 67 4.33 -14.50 5.09
N GLU A 68 4.86 -14.54 3.88
CA GLU A 68 5.82 -15.56 3.45
C GLU A 68 7.12 -15.48 4.25
N LYS A 69 7.70 -14.29 4.40
CA LYS A 69 8.89 -14.10 5.26
C LYS A 69 8.64 -14.45 6.73
N ALA A 70 7.42 -14.24 7.23
CA ALA A 70 7.03 -14.59 8.59
C ALA A 70 6.79 -16.10 8.76
N ARG A 71 6.39 -16.83 7.72
CA ARG A 71 6.29 -18.31 7.74
C ARG A 71 7.64 -19.01 7.69
N VAL A 72 8.63 -18.38 7.04
CA VAL A 72 9.94 -18.98 6.78
C VAL A 72 10.99 -18.59 7.86
N SER A 73 10.64 -17.71 8.80
CA SER A 73 11.44 -17.35 9.97
C SER A 73 10.98 -18.04 11.25
#